data_AF-A0AAP5JSW6-F1
#
_entry.id   AF-A0AAP5JSW6-F1
#
_cell.length_a   1.000
_cell.length_b   1.000
_cell.length_c   1.000
_cell.angle_alpha   90.00
_cell.angle_beta   90.00
_cell.angle_gamma   90.00
#
_symmetry.space_group_name_H-M   'P 1'
#
loop_
_entity.id
_entity.type
_entity.pdbx_description
1 polymer ?
#
loop_
_entity_poly.entity_id
_entity_poly.type
_entity_poly.pdbx_seq_one_letter_code
_entity_poly.pdbx_strand_id
1 'polypeptide(L)'
;MGFRLFSGSVLSNKANKYIEIAEKQGIDPVLFAAISLHESAWGKSNAVTTKNNPGGLMTATGLMVFPTLDDGLEAMGLTLHNRILIDGKITIEDLGAVYAPIGASNDPSGLNMYWVPTVKEIVAKLGGLF
;
A
#
# COMPACT_ATOMS: atom_id res chain seq x y z
N MET A 1 19.99 0.48 3.45
CA MET A 1 19.59 1.90 3.49
C MET A 1 18.21 1.98 2.84
N GLY A 2 17.12 2.24 3.56
CA GLY A 2 15.78 2.24 2.92
C GLY A 2 14.59 2.72 3.77
N PHE A 3 14.50 2.36 5.06
CA PHE A 3 13.28 2.65 5.84
C PHE A 3 13.28 3.96 6.67
N ARG A 4 14.22 4.89 6.41
CA ARG A 4 14.23 6.21 7.07
C ARG A 4 12.98 7.05 6.74
N LEU A 5 12.27 6.70 5.67
CA LEU A 5 11.07 7.39 5.18
C LEU A 5 9.82 7.18 6.04
N PHE A 6 9.86 6.23 6.97
CA PHE A 6 8.74 5.95 7.87
C PHE A 6 8.68 6.89 9.07
N SER A 7 9.68 7.77 9.24
CA SER A 7 9.81 8.65 10.42
C SER A 7 8.61 9.57 10.61
N GLY A 8 8.17 9.74 11.87
CA GLY A 8 7.06 10.64 12.21
C GLY A 8 5.67 10.13 11.80
N SER A 9 5.52 8.81 11.64
CA SER A 9 4.26 8.14 11.33
C SER A 9 4.05 6.93 12.24
N VAL A 10 2.83 6.36 12.23
CA VAL A 10 2.53 5.11 12.94
C VAL A 10 3.28 3.90 12.37
N LEU A 11 3.91 4.05 11.20
CA LEU A 11 4.68 3.00 10.53
C LEU A 11 6.20 3.08 10.82
N SER A 12 6.65 4.05 11.62
CA SER A 12 8.07 4.38 11.86
C SER A 12 8.97 3.22 12.32
N ASN A 13 8.42 2.20 12.97
CA ASN A 13 9.14 1.02 13.45
C ASN A 13 8.72 -0.28 12.76
N LYS A 14 8.05 -0.20 11.60
CA LYS A 14 7.45 -1.36 10.93
C LYS A 14 8.27 -1.93 9.77
N ALA A 15 9.48 -1.41 9.53
CA ALA A 15 10.37 -1.88 8.47
C ALA A 15 10.52 -3.41 8.42
N ASN A 16 10.87 -4.03 9.56
CA ASN A 16 11.03 -5.49 9.64
C ASN A 16 9.72 -6.22 9.38
N LYS A 17 8.58 -5.64 9.78
CA LYS A 17 7.27 -6.26 9.56
C LYS A 17 6.87 -6.23 8.09
N TYR A 18 7.22 -5.17 7.35
CA TYR A 18 7.04 -5.15 5.88
C TYR A 18 7.83 -6.27 5.21
N ILE A 19 9.10 -6.47 5.60
CA ILE A 19 9.95 -7.53 5.06
C ILE A 19 9.35 -8.91 5.37
N GLU A 20 9.01 -9.16 6.63
CA GLU A 20 8.42 -10.43 7.08
C GLU A 20 7.13 -10.78 6.32
N ILE A 21 6.21 -9.82 6.18
CA ILE A 21 4.96 -10.02 5.45
C ILE A 21 5.25 -10.23 3.97
N ALA A 22 6.14 -9.44 3.37
CA ALA A 22 6.47 -9.56 1.96
C ALA A 22 7.05 -10.93 1.62
N GLU A 23 7.97 -11.44 2.45
CA GLU A 23 8.52 -12.80 2.34
C GLU A 23 7.42 -13.86 2.46
N LYS A 24 6.58 -13.75 3.50
CA LYS A 24 5.44 -14.67 3.72
C LYS A 24 4.48 -14.71 2.54
N GLN A 25 4.27 -13.56 1.89
CA GLN A 25 3.31 -13.38 0.80
C GLN A 25 3.95 -13.53 -0.58
N GLY A 26 5.26 -13.73 -0.70
CA GLY A 26 5.94 -13.83 -1.98
C GLY A 26 5.82 -12.58 -2.85
N ILE A 27 5.79 -11.39 -2.24
CA ILE A 27 5.71 -10.08 -2.91
C ILE A 27 6.98 -9.27 -2.63
N ASP A 28 7.27 -8.27 -3.47
CA ASP A 28 8.41 -7.39 -3.25
C ASP A 28 8.16 -6.46 -2.04
N PRO A 29 9.08 -6.41 -1.05
CA PRO A 29 8.91 -5.59 0.15
C PRO A 29 8.93 -4.09 -0.11
N VAL A 30 9.63 -3.63 -1.15
CA VAL A 30 9.68 -2.22 -1.56
C VAL A 30 8.37 -1.82 -2.22
N LEU A 31 7.82 -2.64 -3.12
CA LEU A 31 6.51 -2.41 -3.71
C LEU A 31 5.41 -2.38 -2.64
N PHE A 32 5.42 -3.34 -1.72
CA PHE A 32 4.46 -3.40 -0.62
C PHE A 32 4.54 -2.14 0.26
N ALA A 33 5.76 -1.75 0.67
CA ALA A 33 5.99 -0.52 1.41
C ALA A 33 5.56 0.74 0.64
N ALA A 34 5.85 0.82 -0.66
CA ALA A 34 5.52 1.99 -1.47
C ALA A 34 4.02 2.22 -1.60
N ILE A 35 3.26 1.17 -1.90
CA ILE A 35 1.79 1.23 -1.98
C ILE A 35 1.24 1.58 -0.60
N SER A 36 1.74 0.95 0.47
CA SER A 36 1.27 1.25 1.82
C SER A 36 1.52 2.71 2.22
N LEU A 37 2.66 3.29 1.88
CA LEU A 37 2.93 4.72 2.12
C LEU A 37 2.02 5.63 1.29
N HIS A 38 1.71 5.27 0.04
CA HIS A 38 0.79 6.03 -0.79
C HIS A 38 -0.64 6.01 -0.22
N GLU A 39 -1.19 4.82 0.01
CA GLU A 39 -2.57 4.60 0.48
C GLU A 39 -2.82 5.18 1.89
N SER A 40 -1.79 5.21 2.74
CA SER A 40 -1.90 5.69 4.13
C SER A 40 -1.52 7.16 4.32
N ALA A 41 -1.27 7.91 3.24
CA ALA A 41 -0.72 9.27 3.29
C ALA A 41 0.53 9.33 4.20
N TRP A 42 1.52 8.49 3.91
CA TRP A 42 2.76 8.33 4.68
C TRP A 42 2.52 7.93 6.15
N GLY A 43 1.54 7.06 6.40
CA GLY A 43 1.21 6.58 7.74
C GLY A 43 0.51 7.64 8.61
N LYS A 44 -0.17 8.63 8.01
CA LYS A 44 -0.80 9.76 8.72
C LYS A 44 -2.31 9.89 8.48
N SER A 45 -2.87 9.12 7.54
CA SER A 45 -4.31 9.18 7.27
C SER A 45 -5.14 8.79 8.50
N ASN A 46 -6.40 9.23 8.56
CA ASN A 46 -7.30 8.83 9.63
C ASN A 46 -7.52 7.30 9.65
N ALA A 47 -7.56 6.65 8.48
CA ALA A 47 -7.73 5.21 8.36
C ALA A 47 -6.59 4.43 9.04
N VAL A 48 -5.33 4.80 8.80
CA VAL A 48 -4.20 4.10 9.41
C VAL A 48 -4.03 4.45 10.90
N THR A 49 -4.30 5.70 11.29
CA THR A 49 -4.07 6.18 12.67
C THR A 49 -5.17 5.76 13.66
N THR A 50 -6.41 5.58 13.20
CA THR A 50 -7.55 5.28 14.09
C THR A 50 -8.15 3.89 13.87
N LYS A 51 -7.95 3.30 12.69
CA LYS A 51 -8.52 2.00 12.31
C LYS A 51 -7.47 0.93 12.04
N ASN A 52 -6.18 1.26 12.22
CA ASN A 52 -5.08 0.36 11.92
C ASN A 52 -5.11 -0.16 10.47
N ASN A 53 -5.60 0.65 9.53
CA ASN A 53 -5.85 0.23 8.15
C ASN A 53 -4.89 0.95 7.18
N PRO A 54 -3.70 0.40 6.94
CA PRO A 54 -2.67 1.04 6.10
C PRO A 54 -2.94 0.91 4.59
N GLY A 55 -3.84 0.02 4.18
CA GLY A 55 -4.16 -0.23 2.77
C GLY A 55 -5.50 0.35 2.31
N GLY A 56 -6.17 1.15 3.16
CA GLY A 56 -7.49 1.70 2.84
C GLY A 56 -8.57 0.64 2.60
N LEU A 57 -8.40 -0.58 3.14
CA LEU A 57 -9.25 -1.73 2.83
C LEU A 57 -10.71 -1.48 3.26
N MET A 58 -11.64 -1.83 2.38
CA MET A 58 -13.08 -1.59 2.57
C MET A 58 -13.88 -2.89 2.56
N THR A 59 -15.00 -2.87 3.27
CA THR A 59 -16.11 -3.82 3.14
C THR A 59 -17.31 -3.11 2.51
N ALA A 60 -18.41 -3.84 2.30
CA ALA A 60 -19.67 -3.26 1.85
C ALA A 60 -20.21 -2.16 2.79
N THR A 61 -19.83 -2.16 4.06
CA THR A 61 -20.29 -1.18 5.07
C THR A 61 -19.26 -0.09 5.38
N GLY A 62 -18.13 -0.06 4.67
CA GLY A 62 -17.11 0.98 4.77
C GLY A 62 -15.71 0.47 5.14
N LEU A 63 -14.83 1.40 5.54
CA LEU A 63 -13.44 1.11 5.92
C LEU A 63 -13.36 0.03 7.01
N MET A 64 -12.55 -0.98 6.77
CA MET A 64 -12.20 -2.01 7.75
C MET A 64 -11.48 -1.39 8.95
N VAL A 65 -11.69 -2.01 10.11
CA VAL A 65 -11.00 -1.70 11.38
C VAL A 65 -10.27 -2.95 11.81
N PHE A 66 -8.96 -2.81 12.06
CA PHE A 66 -8.11 -3.90 12.49
C PHE A 66 -7.76 -3.77 13.98
N PRO A 67 -7.62 -4.90 14.72
CA PRO A 67 -7.25 -4.87 16.13
C PRO A 67 -5.89 -4.18 16.35
N THR A 68 -4.92 -4.46 15.49
CA THR A 68 -3.60 -3.82 15.52
C THR A 68 -3.15 -3.38 14.13
N LEU A 69 -2.17 -2.47 14.09
CA LEU A 69 -1.54 -2.04 12.84
C LEU A 69 -0.89 -3.20 12.08
N ASP A 70 -0.36 -4.20 12.81
CA ASP A 70 0.25 -5.36 12.20
C ASP A 70 -0.80 -6.25 11.52
N ASP A 71 -1.99 -6.40 12.11
CA ASP A 71 -3.11 -7.11 11.46
C ASP A 71 -3.55 -6.42 10.17
N GLY A 72 -3.58 -5.08 10.16
CA GLY A 72 -3.87 -4.31 8.96
C GLY A 72 -2.81 -4.44 7.87
N LEU A 73 -1.53 -4.49 8.25
CA LEU A 73 -0.42 -4.75 7.32
C LEU A 73 -0.50 -6.17 6.75
N GLU A 74 -0.82 -7.17 7.56
CA GLU A 74 -1.00 -8.56 7.10
C GLU A 74 -2.16 -8.68 6.10
N ALA A 75 -3.30 -8.03 6.37
CA ALA A 75 -4.44 -8.00 5.46
C ALA A 75 -4.10 -7.28 4.14
N MET A 76 -3.35 -6.17 4.22
CA MET A 76 -2.88 -5.46 3.03
C MET A 76 -1.91 -6.30 2.22
N GLY A 77 -0.96 -6.98 2.87
CA GLY A 77 0.00 -7.88 2.22
C GLY A 77 -0.71 -9.02 1.48
N LEU A 78 -1.70 -9.65 2.10
CA LEU A 78 -2.52 -10.68 1.44
C LEU A 78 -3.32 -10.12 0.25
N THR A 79 -3.83 -8.89 0.36
CA THR A 79 -4.53 -8.24 -0.76
C THR A 79 -3.59 -8.04 -1.94
N LEU A 80 -2.37 -7.55 -1.69
CA LEU A 80 -1.37 -7.35 -2.74
C LEU A 80 -0.89 -8.68 -3.33
N HIS A 81 -0.71 -9.72 -2.50
CA HIS A 81 -0.47 -11.08 -2.97
C HIS A 81 -1.52 -11.53 -3.98
N ASN A 82 -2.80 -11.41 -3.63
CA ASN A 82 -3.88 -11.83 -4.51
C ASN A 82 -3.84 -11.08 -5.85
N ARG A 83 -3.57 -9.76 -5.84
CA ARG A 83 -3.45 -9.01 -7.09
C ARG A 83 -2.28 -9.48 -7.95
N ILE A 84 -1.13 -9.74 -7.36
CA ILE A 84 0.07 -10.10 -8.13
C ILE A 84 0.05 -11.58 -8.53
N LEU A 85 -0.06 -12.48 -7.56
CA LEU A 85 0.14 -13.92 -7.75
C LEU A 85 -1.11 -14.64 -8.25
N ILE A 86 -2.31 -14.14 -7.95
CA ILE A 86 -3.57 -14.78 -8.36
C ILE A 86 -4.16 -14.09 -9.59
N ASP A 87 -4.24 -12.76 -9.59
CA ASP A 87 -4.84 -11.99 -10.70
C ASP A 87 -3.83 -11.63 -11.81
N GLY A 88 -2.54 -11.92 -11.62
CA GLY A 88 -1.47 -11.69 -12.60
C GLY A 88 -1.12 -10.22 -12.83
N LYS A 89 -1.40 -9.32 -11.86
CA LYS A 89 -1.10 -7.88 -11.93
C LYS A 89 0.33 -7.60 -11.50
N ILE A 90 1.28 -7.90 -12.39
CA ILE A 90 2.71 -7.94 -12.07
C ILE A 90 3.45 -6.61 -12.24
N THR A 91 2.84 -5.60 -12.85
CA THR A 91 3.44 -4.26 -13.00
C THR A 91 2.77 -3.21 -12.12
N ILE A 92 3.47 -2.10 -11.85
CA ILE A 92 2.88 -0.95 -11.15
C ILE A 92 1.69 -0.39 -11.94
N GLU A 93 1.75 -0.44 -13.27
CA GLU A 93 0.65 -0.06 -14.17
C GLU A 93 -0.57 -0.97 -14.01
N ASP A 94 -0.37 -2.29 -13.96
CA ASP A 94 -1.44 -3.26 -13.74
C ASP A 94 -2.15 -3.01 -12.40
N LEU A 95 -1.37 -2.77 -11.36
CA LEU A 95 -1.88 -2.44 -10.03
C LEU A 95 -2.57 -1.07 -10.03
N GLY A 96 -2.01 -0.08 -10.71
CA GLY A 96 -2.64 1.24 -10.87
C GLY A 96 -4.02 1.16 -11.52
N ALA A 97 -4.20 0.29 -12.53
CA ALA A 97 -5.50 0.06 -13.15
C ALA A 97 -6.53 -0.58 -12.19
N VAL A 98 -6.07 -1.26 -11.12
CA VAL A 98 -6.93 -1.84 -10.08
C VAL A 98 -7.23 -0.82 -8.97
N TYR A 99 -6.21 -0.13 -8.46
CA TYR A 99 -6.33 0.77 -7.30
C TYR A 99 -6.88 2.15 -7.69
N ALA A 100 -6.52 2.65 -8.86
CA ALA A 100 -6.84 3.99 -9.35
C ALA A 100 -7.13 3.97 -10.86
N PRO A 101 -8.24 3.34 -11.30
CA PRO A 101 -8.60 3.28 -12.71
C PRO A 101 -8.86 4.68 -13.28
N ILE A 102 -8.17 5.01 -14.38
CA ILE A 102 -8.36 6.30 -15.08
C ILE A 102 -9.76 6.35 -15.68
N GLY A 103 -10.45 7.48 -15.47
CA GLY A 103 -11.81 7.69 -15.98
C GLY A 103 -12.91 7.06 -15.11
N ALA A 104 -12.58 6.64 -13.88
CA ALA A 104 -13.58 6.20 -12.92
C ALA A 104 -14.58 7.32 -12.62
N SER A 105 -15.87 6.99 -12.60
CA SER A 105 -16.96 7.97 -12.41
C SER A 105 -16.94 8.64 -11.04
N ASN A 106 -16.27 8.05 -10.05
CA ASN A 106 -16.03 8.60 -8.72
C ASN A 106 -14.74 9.43 -8.61
N ASP A 107 -14.00 9.64 -9.70
CA ASP A 107 -12.82 10.52 -9.76
C ASP A 107 -13.00 11.64 -10.80
N PRO A 108 -13.93 12.59 -10.57
CA PRO A 108 -14.20 13.68 -11.51
C PRO A 108 -13.02 14.65 -11.67
N SER A 109 -12.12 14.69 -10.69
CA SER A 109 -10.91 15.52 -10.70
C SER A 109 -9.72 14.87 -11.43
N GLY A 110 -9.84 13.61 -11.85
CA GLY A 110 -8.78 12.89 -12.55
C GLY A 110 -7.54 12.65 -11.69
N LEU A 111 -7.68 12.48 -10.37
CA LEU A 111 -6.56 12.25 -9.46
C LEU A 111 -5.92 10.88 -9.65
N ASN A 112 -6.66 9.92 -10.20
CA ASN A 112 -6.19 8.55 -10.42
C ASN A 112 -4.95 8.50 -11.34
N MET A 113 -4.79 9.47 -12.25
CA MET A 113 -3.63 9.54 -13.13
C MET A 113 -2.30 9.73 -12.38
N TYR A 114 -2.34 10.18 -11.12
CA TYR A 114 -1.14 10.41 -10.31
C TYR A 114 -0.70 9.18 -9.50
N TRP A 115 -1.54 8.14 -9.39
CA TRP A 115 -1.23 6.97 -8.57
C TRP A 115 0.06 6.26 -9.01
N VAL A 116 0.14 5.89 -10.30
CA VAL A 116 1.31 5.20 -10.88
C VAL A 116 2.61 6.01 -10.72
N PRO A 117 2.69 7.29 -11.11
CA PRO A 117 3.92 8.06 -10.94
C PRO A 117 4.29 8.25 -9.47
N THR A 118 3.33 8.44 -8.56
CA THR A 118 3.63 8.55 -7.13
C THR A 118 4.19 7.25 -6.55
N VAL A 119 3.61 6.09 -6.87
CA VAL A 119 4.13 4.79 -6.39
C VAL A 119 5.55 4.56 -6.93
N LYS A 120 5.81 4.84 -8.22
CA LYS A 120 7.17 4.76 -8.80
C LYS A 120 8.17 5.67 -8.08
N GLU A 121 7.76 6.89 -7.74
CA GLU A 121 8.61 7.82 -7.00
C GLU A 121 8.96 7.28 -5.61
N ILE A 122 7.98 6.70 -4.89
CA ILE A 122 8.21 6.13 -3.57
C ILE A 122 9.10 4.89 -3.65
N VAL A 123 8.88 4.01 -4.64
CA VAL A 123 9.76 2.85 -4.92
C VAL A 123 11.21 3.31 -5.12
N ALA A 124 11.43 4.34 -5.94
CA ALA A 124 12.76 4.88 -6.16
C ALA A 124 13.39 5.43 -4.87
N LYS A 125 12.61 6.13 -4.03
CA LYS A 125 13.07 6.62 -2.72
C LYS A 125 13.41 5.49 -1.73
N LEU A 126 12.77 4.33 -1.88
CA LEU A 126 13.01 3.15 -1.04
C LEU A 126 14.16 2.26 -1.51
N GLY A 127 14.72 2.52 -2.70
CA GLY A 127 15.90 1.82 -3.24
C GLY A 127 15.67 1.03 -4.53
N GLY A 128 14.46 1.07 -5.10
CA GLY A 128 14.10 0.30 -6.30
C GLY A 128 13.50 -1.07 -5.97
N LEU A 129 12.88 -1.70 -6.97
CA LEU A 129 12.39 -3.08 -6.88
C LEU A 129 13.55 -4.06 -7.05
N PHE A 130 13.41 -5.27 -6.49
CA PHE A 130 14.36 -6.36 -6.65
C PHE A 130 14.07 -7.23 -7.89
#